data_AF-Q9RQF1-F1
#
_entry.id   AF-Q9RQF1-F1
#
_cell.length_a   1.000
_cell.length_b   1.000
_cell.length_c   1.000
_cell.angle_alpha   90.00
_cell.angle_beta   90.00
_cell.angle_gamma   90.00
#
_symmetry.space_group_name_H-M   'P 1'
#
loop_
_entity.id
_entity.type
_entity.pdbx_description
1 polymer ?
#
loop_
_entity_poly.entity_id
_entity_poly.type
_entity_poly.pdbx_seq_one_letter_code
_entity_poly.pdbx_strand_id
1 'polypeptide(L)'
;DPRTAWDDLLKDQNLSFKNYIFYKDQDILDKYEINFESSIHDVIFNLEKGVIENIKIKFTKNKEFKIILFTFTGFKKTTNETFNRTNNKENYVKQKPTTPDHIKGLFPSLIAYMTLYTQEPKYYENLMITGNVVNFEELQNGNPDLFVDRNLILNHTVIKNLLLDYNKELGKLYTDKIKAVRYDDVNGVLALKIEITNRDDNNKTSNEPSITKEFIFNGFRKVDFNNQDKNALSLTLLQKDLKELIKKGILKKKINELKLKNENMKKISTEDKESSFLKNDLFKKIIVNVNDDIYNSTQTLSLYTNTKMDGNKSILGMANNMSIYPFHTLLTKDSIKNIFLTLTNEEDSFKAKINFDFEVPIFSSTFSDLTSHAVSADEQKIILKIGSETFLD
;
A
#
# COMPACT_ATOMS: atom_id res chain seq x y z
N ASP A 1 -24.10 -15.95 -29.30
CA ASP A 1 -24.74 -17.28 -29.44
C ASP A 1 -26.25 -17.09 -29.26
N PRO A 2 -27.11 -18.14 -29.38
CA PRO A 2 -28.57 -17.98 -29.27
C PRO A 2 -29.08 -17.20 -28.05
N ARG A 3 -28.40 -17.25 -26.90
CA ARG A 3 -28.86 -16.55 -25.68
C ARG A 3 -28.65 -15.03 -25.78
N THR A 4 -27.42 -14.60 -26.06
CA THR A 4 -27.13 -13.17 -26.24
C THR A 4 -27.94 -12.57 -27.39
N ALA A 5 -28.13 -13.34 -28.47
CA ALA A 5 -28.92 -12.88 -29.60
C ALA A 5 -30.40 -12.66 -29.22
N TRP A 6 -30.96 -13.51 -28.36
CA TRP A 6 -32.33 -13.31 -27.85
C TRP A 6 -32.45 -12.05 -26.99
N ASP A 7 -31.49 -11.80 -26.11
CA ASP A 7 -31.47 -10.58 -25.29
C ASP A 7 -31.39 -9.33 -26.18
N ASP A 8 -30.60 -9.36 -27.26
CA ASP A 8 -30.51 -8.26 -28.21
C ASP A 8 -31.79 -8.06 -29.02
N LEU A 9 -32.48 -9.14 -29.43
CA LEU A 9 -33.77 -9.07 -30.12
C LEU A 9 -34.87 -8.44 -29.24
N LEU A 10 -34.79 -8.60 -27.91
CA LEU A 10 -35.77 -8.05 -26.97
C LEU A 10 -35.54 -6.57 -26.64
N LYS A 11 -34.32 -6.05 -26.77
CA LYS A 11 -33.98 -4.64 -26.43
C LYS A 11 -34.70 -3.63 -27.32
N ASP A 12 -34.84 -3.93 -28.61
CA ASP A 12 -35.60 -3.12 -29.56
C ASP A 12 -36.35 -4.03 -30.53
N GLN A 13 -37.56 -4.42 -30.13
CA GLN A 13 -38.38 -5.39 -30.86
C GLN A 13 -38.81 -4.85 -32.23
N ASN A 14 -39.16 -3.57 -32.31
CA ASN A 14 -39.58 -2.93 -33.56
C ASN A 14 -38.46 -2.96 -34.59
N LEU A 15 -37.25 -2.58 -34.18
CA LEU A 15 -36.08 -2.66 -35.04
C LEU A 15 -35.77 -4.13 -35.43
N SER A 16 -35.93 -5.05 -34.49
CA SER A 16 -35.63 -6.47 -34.69
C SER A 16 -36.57 -7.12 -35.71
N PHE A 17 -37.87 -6.85 -35.64
CA PHE A 17 -38.83 -7.32 -36.63
C PHE A 17 -38.55 -6.73 -38.02
N LYS A 18 -38.23 -5.43 -38.08
CA LYS A 18 -37.96 -4.72 -39.33
C LYS A 18 -36.68 -5.15 -40.02
N ASN A 19 -35.59 -5.32 -39.27
CA ASN A 19 -34.25 -5.47 -39.84
C ASN A 19 -33.78 -6.93 -39.92
N TYR A 20 -34.34 -7.84 -39.12
CA TYR A 20 -33.82 -9.21 -39.03
C TYR A 20 -34.87 -10.29 -39.33
N ILE A 21 -36.11 -10.13 -38.85
CA ILE A 21 -37.11 -11.22 -38.90
C ILE A 21 -37.99 -11.13 -40.15
N PHE A 22 -38.59 -9.97 -40.41
CA PHE A 22 -39.48 -9.72 -41.56
C PHE A 22 -38.85 -8.73 -42.55
N TYR A 23 -37.52 -8.67 -42.61
CA TYR A 23 -36.82 -7.69 -43.46
C TYR A 23 -37.20 -7.79 -44.96
N LYS A 24 -37.59 -8.99 -45.41
CA LYS A 24 -38.06 -9.27 -46.79
C LYS A 24 -39.57 -9.18 -46.95
N ASP A 25 -40.33 -9.16 -45.86
CA ASP A 25 -41.79 -9.25 -45.83
C ASP A 25 -42.36 -8.03 -45.10
N GLN A 26 -41.93 -6.83 -45.51
CA GLN A 26 -42.31 -5.56 -44.89
C GLN A 26 -43.82 -5.32 -44.93
N ASP A 27 -44.52 -5.88 -45.91
CA ASP A 27 -45.98 -5.78 -46.02
C ASP A 27 -46.71 -6.46 -44.84
N ILE A 28 -46.07 -7.40 -44.15
CA ILE A 28 -46.57 -7.99 -42.90
C ILE A 28 -46.52 -6.95 -41.78
N LEU A 29 -45.43 -6.16 -41.70
CA LEU A 29 -45.23 -5.11 -40.69
C LEU A 29 -46.20 -3.94 -40.87
N ASP A 30 -46.61 -3.67 -42.11
CA ASP A 30 -47.61 -2.64 -42.42
C ASP A 30 -49.05 -3.09 -42.08
N LYS A 31 -49.31 -4.41 -42.04
CA LYS A 31 -50.65 -4.99 -41.87
C LYS A 31 -50.99 -5.37 -40.44
N TYR A 32 -49.99 -5.62 -39.60
CA TYR A 32 -50.17 -6.15 -38.25
C TYR A 32 -49.28 -5.41 -37.24
N GLU A 33 -49.81 -5.19 -36.04
CA GLU A 33 -48.95 -4.86 -34.89
C GLU A 33 -48.33 -6.17 -34.37
N ILE A 34 -47.00 -6.22 -34.33
CA ILE A 34 -46.24 -7.44 -34.03
C ILE A 34 -45.40 -7.24 -32.78
N ASN A 35 -45.53 -8.15 -31.81
CA ASN A 35 -44.73 -8.14 -30.59
C ASN A 35 -44.29 -9.57 -30.23
N PHE A 36 -43.17 -9.70 -29.53
CA PHE A 36 -42.83 -10.96 -28.87
C PHE A 36 -43.74 -11.16 -27.66
N GLU A 37 -44.37 -12.33 -27.58
CA GLU A 37 -45.12 -12.77 -26.40
C GLU A 37 -44.25 -13.67 -25.50
N SER A 38 -43.17 -14.24 -26.04
CA SER A 38 -42.26 -15.08 -25.26
C SER A 38 -41.36 -14.26 -24.35
N SER A 39 -41.26 -14.68 -23.10
CA SER A 39 -40.16 -14.30 -22.20
C SER A 39 -38.95 -15.22 -22.40
N ILE A 40 -37.82 -14.90 -21.75
CA ILE A 40 -36.64 -15.79 -21.75
C ILE A 40 -36.93 -17.20 -21.18
N HIS A 41 -37.99 -17.36 -20.40
CA HIS A 41 -38.41 -18.65 -19.83
C HIS A 41 -39.32 -19.46 -20.76
N ASP A 42 -39.87 -18.83 -21.81
CA ASP A 42 -40.76 -19.48 -22.79
C ASP A 42 -40.02 -20.11 -23.98
N VAL A 43 -38.79 -19.66 -24.25
CA VAL A 43 -37.99 -20.09 -25.39
C VAL A 43 -37.02 -21.21 -25.01
N ILE A 44 -36.72 -22.09 -25.96
CA ILE A 44 -35.75 -23.18 -25.77
C ILE A 44 -34.50 -22.88 -26.59
N PHE A 45 -33.35 -22.79 -25.93
CA PHE A 45 -32.07 -22.50 -26.58
C PHE A 45 -31.33 -23.80 -26.94
N ASN A 46 -31.18 -24.07 -28.23
CA ASN A 46 -30.30 -25.12 -28.73
C ASN A 46 -28.98 -24.49 -29.19
N LEU A 47 -28.06 -24.34 -28.23
CA LEU A 47 -26.75 -23.70 -28.43
C LEU A 47 -25.89 -24.43 -29.46
N GLU A 48 -25.94 -25.77 -29.48
CA GLU A 48 -25.15 -26.60 -30.39
C GLU A 48 -25.63 -26.50 -31.84
N LYS A 49 -26.94 -26.38 -32.05
CA LYS A 49 -27.53 -26.21 -33.39
C LYS A 49 -27.59 -24.74 -33.82
N GLY A 50 -27.39 -23.79 -32.89
CA GLY A 50 -27.53 -22.36 -33.17
C GLY A 50 -28.97 -21.96 -33.40
N VAL A 51 -29.89 -22.49 -32.58
CA VAL A 51 -31.34 -22.38 -32.76
C VAL A 51 -32.01 -21.88 -31.48
N ILE A 52 -33.04 -21.06 -31.63
CA ILE A 52 -33.98 -20.68 -30.58
C ILE A 52 -35.37 -21.19 -30.98
N GLU A 53 -35.93 -22.09 -30.19
CA GLU A 53 -37.23 -22.72 -30.42
C GLU A 53 -38.30 -22.08 -29.50
N ASN A 54 -39.58 -22.33 -29.79
CA ASN A 54 -40.73 -21.85 -29.03
C ASN A 54 -40.86 -20.32 -28.91
N ILE A 55 -40.45 -19.60 -29.94
CA ILE A 55 -40.63 -18.14 -30.01
C ILE A 55 -42.09 -17.85 -30.38
N LYS A 56 -42.85 -17.25 -29.46
CA LYS A 56 -44.23 -16.81 -29.66
C LYS A 56 -44.22 -15.38 -30.17
N ILE A 57 -44.70 -15.18 -31.38
CA ILE A 57 -44.90 -13.86 -31.96
C ILE A 57 -46.41 -13.61 -32.06
N LYS A 58 -46.87 -12.50 -31.49
CA LYS A 58 -48.27 -12.07 -31.50
C LYS A 58 -48.47 -11.07 -32.62
N PHE A 59 -49.44 -11.36 -33.49
CA PHE A 59 -49.88 -10.47 -34.57
C PHE A 59 -51.27 -9.94 -34.20
N THR A 60 -51.42 -8.62 -34.16
CA THR A 60 -52.67 -7.96 -33.80
C THR A 60 -53.18 -7.12 -34.96
N LYS A 61 -54.47 -7.24 -35.29
CA LYS A 61 -55.16 -6.43 -36.29
C LYS A 61 -56.62 -6.23 -35.87
N ASN A 62 -57.11 -4.99 -35.93
CA ASN A 62 -58.50 -4.66 -35.58
C ASN A 62 -58.94 -5.18 -34.19
N LYS A 63 -58.04 -5.14 -33.20
CA LYS A 63 -58.23 -5.65 -31.82
C LYS A 63 -58.37 -7.17 -31.68
N GLU A 64 -58.24 -7.93 -32.76
CA GLU A 64 -58.06 -9.38 -32.72
C GLU A 64 -56.58 -9.73 -32.79
N PHE A 65 -56.17 -10.82 -32.14
CA PHE A 65 -54.79 -11.27 -32.15
C PHE A 65 -54.66 -12.76 -32.44
N LYS A 66 -53.53 -13.12 -33.06
CA LYS A 66 -53.11 -14.52 -33.23
C LYS A 66 -51.65 -14.66 -32.84
N ILE A 67 -51.36 -15.67 -32.03
CA ILE A 67 -49.98 -16.01 -31.66
C ILE A 67 -49.53 -17.18 -32.54
N ILE A 68 -48.34 -17.04 -33.12
CA ILE A 68 -47.72 -18.07 -33.95
C ILE A 68 -46.37 -18.44 -33.32
N LEU A 69 -46.07 -19.74 -33.32
CA LEU A 69 -44.79 -20.27 -32.85
C LEU A 69 -43.78 -20.31 -33.99
N PHE A 70 -42.59 -19.79 -33.70
CA PHE A 70 -41.45 -19.75 -34.61
C PHE A 70 -40.26 -20.48 -34.00
N THR A 71 -39.38 -20.91 -34.91
CA THR A 71 -38.03 -21.37 -34.59
C THR A 71 -37.07 -20.51 -35.38
N PHE A 72 -36.20 -19.80 -34.69
CA PHE A 72 -35.14 -19.01 -35.32
C PHE A 72 -33.86 -19.83 -35.41
N THR A 73 -33.23 -19.82 -36.58
CA THR A 73 -32.05 -20.62 -36.89
C THR A 73 -30.93 -19.74 -37.42
N GLY A 74 -29.70 -20.27 -37.46
CA GLY A 74 -28.55 -19.58 -38.04
C GLY A 74 -27.74 -18.74 -37.05
N PHE A 75 -28.01 -18.84 -35.75
CA PHE A 75 -27.18 -18.20 -34.74
C PHE A 75 -25.83 -18.92 -34.61
N LYS A 76 -24.81 -18.17 -34.15
CA LYS A 76 -23.48 -18.72 -33.87
C LYS A 76 -23.61 -19.90 -32.90
N LYS A 77 -23.30 -21.11 -33.40
CA LYS A 77 -23.29 -22.34 -32.62
C LYS A 77 -22.25 -22.23 -31.51
N THR A 78 -22.65 -22.56 -30.30
CA THR A 78 -21.72 -22.83 -29.21
C THR A 78 -21.47 -24.33 -29.29
N THR A 79 -20.43 -24.74 -30.01
CA THR A 79 -19.92 -26.10 -29.84
C THR A 79 -19.50 -26.21 -28.39
N ASN A 80 -19.92 -27.28 -27.71
CA ASN A 80 -19.27 -27.76 -26.50
C ASN A 80 -17.85 -28.27 -26.83
N GLU A 81 -17.06 -27.50 -27.57
CA GLU A 81 -15.64 -27.47 -27.32
C GLU A 81 -15.51 -26.87 -25.92
N THR A 82 -15.58 -27.74 -24.92
CA THR A 82 -14.71 -27.61 -23.78
C THR A 82 -13.32 -27.52 -24.36
N PHE A 83 -12.90 -26.29 -24.72
CA PHE A 83 -11.49 -25.98 -24.74
C PHE A 83 -11.04 -26.28 -23.31
N ASN A 84 -10.56 -27.51 -23.09
CA ASN A 84 -9.54 -27.83 -22.12
C ASN A 84 -8.27 -27.04 -22.51
N ARG A 85 -8.38 -25.71 -22.63
CA ARG A 85 -7.25 -24.82 -22.65
C ARG A 85 -6.78 -24.80 -21.22
N THR A 86 -5.80 -25.64 -20.94
CA THR A 86 -5.01 -25.58 -19.72
C THR A 86 -4.66 -24.11 -19.47
N ASN A 87 -5.20 -23.53 -18.41
CA ASN A 87 -4.84 -22.16 -18.02
C ASN A 87 -3.37 -22.18 -17.58
N ASN A 88 -2.46 -21.78 -18.47
CA ASN A 88 -1.03 -21.89 -18.22
C ASN A 88 -0.50 -20.77 -17.31
N LYS A 89 -1.37 -19.85 -16.83
CA LYS A 89 -0.99 -18.76 -15.91
C LYS A 89 -0.38 -19.29 -14.62
N GLU A 90 -0.74 -20.49 -14.18
CA GLU A 90 -0.13 -21.11 -13.00
C GLU A 90 1.38 -21.31 -13.16
N ASN A 91 1.85 -21.54 -14.39
CA ASN A 91 3.27 -21.76 -14.72
C ASN A 91 3.98 -20.48 -15.20
N TYR A 92 3.28 -19.36 -15.30
CA TYR A 92 3.83 -18.10 -15.80
C TYR A 92 4.87 -17.51 -14.84
N VAL A 93 4.58 -17.51 -13.54
CA VAL A 93 5.43 -16.93 -12.51
C VAL A 93 5.50 -17.84 -11.29
N LYS A 94 6.71 -18.00 -10.77
CA LYS A 94 7.01 -18.78 -9.57
C LYS A 94 7.93 -17.99 -8.64
N GLN A 95 7.91 -18.35 -7.36
CA GLN A 95 8.82 -17.78 -6.38
C GLN A 95 10.26 -18.20 -6.66
N LYS A 96 11.22 -17.27 -6.54
CA LYS A 96 12.63 -17.66 -6.50
C LYS A 96 12.95 -18.43 -5.21
N PRO A 97 13.88 -19.39 -5.24
CA PRO A 97 14.25 -20.17 -4.06
C PRO A 97 14.92 -19.32 -2.98
N THR A 98 15.61 -18.25 -3.38
CA THR A 98 16.38 -17.39 -2.46
C THR A 98 16.16 -15.92 -2.80
N THR A 99 15.88 -15.13 -1.77
CA THR A 99 15.92 -13.67 -1.86
C THR A 99 17.39 -13.18 -1.79
N PRO A 100 17.84 -12.28 -2.69
CA PRO A 100 19.18 -11.70 -2.63
C PRO A 100 19.46 -10.92 -1.34
N ASP A 101 20.70 -10.99 -0.84
CA ASP A 101 21.05 -10.44 0.47
C ASP A 101 20.88 -8.91 0.56
N HIS A 102 21.18 -8.17 -0.51
CA HIS A 102 21.05 -6.71 -0.56
C HIS A 102 19.61 -6.22 -0.35
N ILE A 103 18.59 -7.00 -0.74
CA ILE A 103 17.18 -6.68 -0.42
C ILE A 103 16.70 -7.38 0.85
N LYS A 104 17.26 -8.54 1.24
CA LYS A 104 16.95 -9.16 2.55
C LYS A 104 17.32 -8.24 3.71
N GLY A 105 18.37 -7.43 3.58
CA GLY A 105 18.78 -6.47 4.60
C GLY A 105 17.80 -5.31 4.82
N LEU A 106 16.79 -5.15 3.97
CA LEU A 106 15.77 -4.11 4.08
C LEU A 106 14.55 -4.60 4.88
N PHE A 107 13.86 -3.65 5.52
CA PHE A 107 12.59 -3.92 6.18
C PHE A 107 11.48 -4.22 5.14
N PRO A 108 10.65 -5.26 5.38
CA PRO A 108 9.53 -5.62 4.51
C PRO A 108 8.60 -4.47 4.16
N SER A 109 8.25 -3.61 5.12
CA SER A 109 7.33 -2.50 4.89
C SER A 109 7.83 -1.52 3.82
N LEU A 110 9.13 -1.21 3.83
CA LEU A 110 9.76 -0.31 2.86
C LEU A 110 9.59 -0.90 1.46
N ILE A 111 9.91 -2.19 1.29
CA ILE A 111 9.77 -2.87 0.00
C ILE A 111 8.29 -2.90 -0.43
N ALA A 112 7.38 -3.22 0.49
CA ALA A 112 5.94 -3.33 0.21
C ALA A 112 5.37 -2.00 -0.31
N TYR A 113 5.61 -0.90 0.42
CA TYR A 113 5.17 0.44 0.03
C TYR A 113 5.79 0.90 -1.29
N MET A 114 7.11 0.73 -1.45
CA MET A 114 7.81 1.13 -2.68
C MET A 114 7.35 0.33 -3.90
N THR A 115 7.09 -0.96 -3.73
CA THR A 115 6.59 -1.82 -4.81
C THR A 115 5.20 -1.39 -5.30
N LEU A 116 4.30 -1.04 -4.38
CA LEU A 116 2.98 -0.55 -4.75
C LEU A 116 3.03 0.86 -5.36
N TYR A 117 3.75 1.78 -4.71
CA TYR A 117 3.92 3.16 -5.17
C TYR A 117 4.50 3.21 -6.58
N THR A 118 5.61 2.53 -6.83
CA THR A 118 6.29 2.61 -8.14
C THR A 118 5.53 1.88 -9.26
N GLN A 119 4.53 1.07 -8.95
CA GLN A 119 3.64 0.46 -9.94
C GLN A 119 2.53 1.44 -10.36
N GLU A 120 1.95 2.20 -9.41
CA GLU A 120 0.88 3.17 -9.68
C GLU A 120 1.06 4.50 -8.91
N PRO A 121 2.07 5.33 -9.22
CA PRO A 121 2.45 6.48 -8.38
C PRO A 121 1.29 7.42 -8.05
N LYS A 122 0.46 7.73 -9.06
CA LYS A 122 -0.73 8.60 -8.93
C LYS A 122 -1.73 8.14 -7.87
N TYR A 123 -1.87 6.83 -7.68
CA TYR A 123 -2.81 6.28 -6.71
C TYR A 123 -2.35 6.51 -5.26
N TYR A 124 -1.03 6.66 -5.06
CA TYR A 124 -0.40 6.80 -3.75
C TYR A 124 0.04 8.24 -3.44
N GLU A 125 -0.18 9.20 -4.34
CA GLU A 125 0.21 10.61 -4.15
C GLU A 125 -0.31 11.20 -2.83
N ASN A 126 -1.54 10.88 -2.44
CA ASN A 126 -2.16 11.37 -1.21
C ASN A 126 -1.51 10.83 0.08
N LEU A 127 -0.72 9.76 -0.01
CA LEU A 127 0.03 9.26 1.14
C LEU A 127 1.34 10.02 1.33
N MET A 128 1.81 10.78 0.34
CA MET A 128 3.11 11.43 0.40
C MET A 128 3.02 12.83 1.00
N ILE A 129 4.05 13.20 1.75
CA ILE A 129 4.34 14.59 2.08
C ILE A 129 5.43 15.11 1.13
N THR A 130 5.27 16.36 0.68
CA THR A 130 6.24 17.06 -0.14
C THR A 130 7.10 18.01 0.70
N GLY A 131 8.24 18.43 0.17
CA GLY A 131 9.17 19.35 0.85
C GLY A 131 10.45 18.65 1.27
N ASN A 132 11.08 19.13 2.35
CA ASN A 132 12.35 18.60 2.83
C ASN A 132 12.16 17.34 3.69
N VAL A 133 11.70 16.27 3.05
CA VAL A 133 11.35 15.00 3.69
C VAL A 133 11.90 13.80 2.90
N VAL A 134 12.08 12.65 3.56
CA VAL A 134 12.36 11.36 2.92
C VAL A 134 11.03 10.71 2.56
N ASN A 135 10.58 10.87 1.32
CA ASN A 135 9.34 10.28 0.79
C ASN A 135 9.64 9.19 -0.26
N PHE A 136 8.61 8.74 -0.98
CA PHE A 136 8.75 7.68 -1.98
C PHE A 136 9.68 8.06 -3.14
N GLU A 137 9.63 9.31 -3.62
CA GLU A 137 10.47 9.78 -4.72
C GLU A 137 11.95 9.73 -4.36
N GLU A 138 12.27 10.14 -3.13
CA GLU A 138 13.64 10.08 -2.58
C GLU A 138 14.17 8.64 -2.46
N LEU A 139 13.29 7.64 -2.34
CA LEU A 139 13.69 6.26 -2.10
C LEU A 139 13.73 5.39 -3.37
N GLN A 140 13.00 5.78 -4.42
CA GLN A 140 12.77 4.96 -5.62
C GLN A 140 14.05 4.43 -6.28
N ASN A 141 15.11 5.24 -6.31
CA ASN A 141 16.36 4.94 -7.01
C ASN A 141 17.56 4.75 -6.05
N GLY A 142 17.30 4.27 -4.82
CA GLY A 142 18.35 3.92 -3.86
C GLY A 142 19.28 5.07 -3.52
N ASN A 143 18.68 6.23 -3.20
CA ASN A 143 19.40 7.47 -2.90
C ASN A 143 20.67 7.20 -2.06
N PRO A 144 21.86 7.56 -2.60
CA PRO A 144 23.14 7.25 -1.97
C PRO A 144 23.38 7.99 -0.65
N ASP A 145 22.55 9.00 -0.35
CA ASP A 145 22.55 9.69 0.95
C ASP A 145 21.68 9.00 2.00
N LEU A 146 21.05 7.87 1.65
CA LEU A 146 20.20 7.06 2.53
C LEU A 146 20.64 5.59 2.57
N PHE A 147 21.22 5.05 1.50
CA PHE A 147 21.62 3.64 1.42
C PHE A 147 23.11 3.46 1.16
N VAL A 148 23.68 2.36 1.69
CA VAL A 148 25.07 1.97 1.42
C VAL A 148 25.25 1.54 -0.04
N ASP A 149 24.33 0.72 -0.55
CA ASP A 149 24.38 0.22 -1.92
C ASP A 149 23.81 1.25 -2.91
N ARG A 150 24.70 1.85 -3.70
CA ARG A 150 24.34 2.81 -4.75
C ARG A 150 23.56 2.21 -5.93
N ASN A 151 23.53 0.89 -6.04
CA ASN A 151 22.79 0.18 -7.08
C ASN A 151 21.43 -0.33 -6.58
N LEU A 152 21.04 -0.02 -5.34
CA LEU A 152 19.73 -0.38 -4.84
C LEU A 152 18.66 0.35 -5.66
N ILE A 153 17.68 -0.40 -6.18
CA ILE A 153 16.56 0.20 -6.92
C ILE A 153 15.27 -0.37 -6.35
N LEU A 154 14.47 0.50 -5.71
CA LEU A 154 13.21 0.15 -5.07
C LEU A 154 12.02 0.35 -6.02
N ASN A 155 12.15 -0.17 -7.24
CA ASN A 155 11.13 -0.14 -8.27
C ASN A 155 10.43 -1.49 -8.39
N HIS A 156 9.10 -1.51 -8.55
CA HIS A 156 8.29 -2.71 -8.64
C HIS A 156 8.79 -3.73 -9.67
N THR A 157 9.28 -3.29 -10.84
CA THR A 157 9.81 -4.20 -11.87
C THR A 157 11.10 -4.86 -11.40
N VAL A 158 12.00 -4.10 -10.77
CA VAL A 158 13.26 -4.63 -10.22
C VAL A 158 12.98 -5.59 -9.06
N ILE A 159 12.13 -5.18 -8.11
CA ILE A 159 11.76 -6.01 -6.96
C ILE A 159 11.09 -7.32 -7.41
N LYS A 160 10.15 -7.28 -8.35
CA LYS A 160 9.54 -8.49 -8.95
C LYS A 160 10.61 -9.41 -9.53
N ASN A 161 11.54 -8.87 -10.32
CA ASN A 161 12.63 -9.65 -10.92
C ASN A 161 13.62 -10.21 -9.88
N LEU A 162 13.78 -9.58 -8.73
CA LEU A 162 14.62 -10.09 -7.63
C LEU A 162 13.94 -11.21 -6.83
N LEU A 163 12.61 -11.23 -6.79
CA LEU A 163 11.82 -12.15 -5.97
C LEU A 163 11.18 -13.30 -6.76
N LEU A 164 10.92 -13.12 -8.05
CA LEU A 164 10.12 -14.02 -8.87
C LEU A 164 10.87 -14.46 -10.13
N ASP A 165 10.63 -15.70 -10.55
CA ASP A 165 11.06 -16.24 -11.83
C ASP A 165 9.88 -16.28 -12.80
N TYR A 166 10.10 -15.68 -13.97
CA TYR A 166 9.11 -15.59 -15.04
C TYR A 166 9.42 -16.55 -16.19
N ASN A 167 8.40 -17.27 -16.66
CA ASN A 167 8.49 -18.03 -17.90
C ASN A 167 8.39 -17.08 -19.11
N LYS A 168 9.51 -16.91 -19.81
CA LYS A 168 9.63 -15.97 -20.94
C LYS A 168 8.64 -16.23 -22.07
N GLU A 169 8.34 -17.49 -22.38
CA GLU A 169 7.40 -17.83 -23.45
C GLU A 169 5.96 -17.50 -23.05
N LEU A 170 5.59 -17.78 -21.79
CA LEU A 170 4.28 -17.40 -21.25
C LEU A 170 4.14 -15.89 -21.06
N GLY A 171 5.24 -15.15 -20.88
CA GLY A 171 5.25 -13.68 -20.84
C GLY A 171 4.83 -12.99 -22.13
N LYS A 172 4.81 -13.72 -23.26
CA LYS A 172 4.21 -13.26 -24.53
C LYS A 172 2.67 -13.37 -24.53
N LEU A 173 2.11 -14.13 -23.60
CA LEU A 173 0.67 -14.43 -23.53
C LEU A 173 0.00 -13.68 -22.38
N TYR A 174 0.72 -13.49 -21.28
CA TYR A 174 0.19 -12.97 -20.03
C TYR A 174 0.89 -11.69 -19.59
N THR A 175 0.21 -10.96 -18.71
CA THR A 175 0.75 -9.83 -17.96
C THR A 175 0.33 -9.96 -16.51
N ASP A 176 1.00 -9.26 -15.60
CA ASP A 176 0.72 -9.35 -14.18
C ASP A 176 0.89 -8.02 -13.43
N LYS A 177 0.02 -7.84 -12.44
CA LYS A 177 -0.05 -6.68 -11.56
C LYS A 177 -0.04 -7.12 -10.10
N ILE A 178 0.72 -6.42 -9.27
CA ILE A 178 0.64 -6.59 -7.82
C ILE A 178 -0.65 -5.91 -7.35
N LYS A 179 -1.60 -6.71 -6.87
CA LYS A 179 -2.93 -6.26 -6.43
C LYS A 179 -2.95 -5.89 -4.95
N ALA A 180 -2.17 -6.61 -4.15
CA ALA A 180 -2.03 -6.36 -2.73
C ALA A 180 -0.68 -6.85 -2.23
N VAL A 181 -0.22 -6.29 -1.12
CA VAL A 181 0.97 -6.72 -0.42
C VAL A 181 0.65 -6.94 1.05
N ARG A 182 1.49 -7.74 1.70
CA ARG A 182 1.50 -7.92 3.13
C ARG A 182 2.93 -7.78 3.63
N TYR A 183 3.13 -7.10 4.75
CA TYR A 183 4.44 -7.01 5.39
C TYR A 183 4.34 -7.29 6.89
N ASP A 184 5.46 -7.70 7.48
CA ASP A 184 5.62 -7.93 8.91
C ASP A 184 7.07 -7.63 9.28
N ASP A 185 7.30 -6.44 9.84
CA ASP A 185 8.63 -5.99 10.27
C ASP A 185 9.04 -6.63 11.61
N VAL A 186 8.12 -7.26 12.33
CA VAL A 186 8.39 -8.03 13.56
C VAL A 186 9.08 -9.35 13.21
N ASN A 187 8.58 -10.03 12.18
CA ASN A 187 9.05 -11.36 11.78
C ASN A 187 9.92 -11.37 10.52
N GLY A 188 10.06 -10.24 9.82
CA GLY A 188 10.87 -10.15 8.60
C GLY A 188 10.22 -10.87 7.42
N VAL A 189 8.91 -10.67 7.23
CA VAL A 189 8.12 -11.34 6.19
C VAL A 189 7.53 -10.32 5.22
N LEU A 190 7.72 -10.57 3.92
CA LEU A 190 7.07 -9.86 2.83
C LEU A 190 6.19 -10.86 2.06
N ALA A 191 5.00 -10.46 1.63
CA ALA A 191 4.20 -11.26 0.73
C ALA A 191 3.53 -10.40 -0.36
N LEU A 192 3.46 -10.96 -1.57
CA LEU A 192 2.91 -10.31 -2.76
C LEU A 192 1.72 -11.10 -3.27
N LYS A 193 0.61 -10.41 -3.53
CA LYS A 193 -0.58 -10.97 -4.18
C LYS A 193 -0.65 -10.44 -5.60
N ILE A 194 -0.44 -11.32 -6.57
CA ILE A 194 -0.23 -10.98 -7.98
C ILE A 194 -1.41 -11.49 -8.79
N GLU A 195 -2.08 -10.56 -9.46
CA GLU A 195 -3.11 -10.87 -10.45
C GLU A 195 -2.44 -11.07 -11.81
N ILE A 196 -2.74 -12.19 -12.47
CA ILE A 196 -2.21 -12.55 -13.78
C ILE A 196 -3.38 -12.56 -14.76
N THR A 197 -3.27 -11.75 -15.81
CA THR A 197 -4.30 -11.57 -16.83
C THR A 197 -3.75 -11.91 -18.23
N ASN A 198 -4.65 -12.04 -19.20
CA ASN A 198 -4.25 -12.15 -20.60
C ASN A 198 -3.72 -10.81 -21.09
N ARG A 199 -2.78 -10.82 -22.04
CA ARG A 199 -2.50 -9.63 -22.83
C ARG A 199 -3.63 -9.37 -23.83
N ASP A 200 -4.03 -8.10 -23.95
CA ASP A 200 -5.19 -7.67 -24.74
C ASP A 200 -5.05 -7.97 -26.24
N ASP A 201 -3.82 -8.10 -26.74
CA ASP A 201 -3.47 -8.35 -28.14
C ASP A 201 -3.43 -9.83 -28.53
N ASN A 202 -3.73 -10.75 -27.60
CA ASN A 202 -3.56 -12.18 -27.83
C ASN A 202 -4.86 -12.99 -27.84
N ASN A 203 -5.40 -13.19 -29.04
CA ASN A 203 -6.61 -13.98 -29.28
C ASN A 203 -6.50 -15.46 -28.83
N LYS A 204 -5.30 -15.99 -28.57
CA LYS A 204 -5.12 -17.38 -28.10
C LYS A 204 -5.51 -17.56 -26.63
N THR A 205 -5.50 -16.49 -25.85
CA THR A 205 -5.75 -16.53 -24.41
C THR A 205 -7.01 -15.79 -23.99
N SER A 206 -7.74 -15.17 -24.93
CA SER A 206 -8.92 -14.32 -24.67
C SER A 206 -10.04 -14.96 -23.83
N ASN A 207 -10.13 -16.28 -23.81
CA ASN A 207 -11.14 -17.03 -23.04
C ASN A 207 -10.61 -17.60 -21.71
N GLU A 208 -9.33 -17.40 -21.37
CA GLU A 208 -8.77 -17.90 -20.12
C GLU A 208 -9.03 -16.91 -18.97
N PRO A 209 -9.56 -17.35 -17.82
CA PRO A 209 -9.80 -16.45 -16.69
C PRO A 209 -8.48 -15.92 -16.11
N SER A 210 -8.55 -14.72 -15.53
CA SER A 210 -7.50 -14.19 -14.66
C SER A 210 -7.35 -15.07 -13.43
N ILE A 211 -6.13 -15.22 -12.93
CA ILE A 211 -5.85 -15.91 -11.67
C ILE A 211 -5.14 -14.96 -10.72
N THR A 212 -5.16 -15.28 -9.42
CA THR A 212 -4.36 -14.57 -8.42
C THR A 212 -3.47 -15.56 -7.70
N LYS A 213 -2.17 -15.25 -7.61
CA LYS A 213 -1.19 -16.04 -6.87
C LYS A 213 -0.63 -15.24 -5.70
N GLU A 214 -0.39 -15.93 -4.60
CA GLU A 214 0.23 -15.36 -3.40
C GLU A 214 1.64 -15.93 -3.25
N PHE A 215 2.61 -15.05 -3.01
CA PHE A 215 4.01 -15.40 -2.80
C PHE A 215 4.46 -14.88 -1.45
N ILE A 216 5.14 -15.71 -0.65
CA ILE A 216 5.55 -15.37 0.71
C ILE A 216 7.06 -15.55 0.84
N PHE A 217 7.72 -14.48 1.26
CA PHE A 217 9.15 -14.36 1.35
C PHE A 217 9.55 -14.09 2.80
N ASN A 218 10.40 -14.96 3.34
CA ASN A 218 10.89 -14.88 4.71
C ASN A 218 12.37 -14.48 4.74
N GLY A 219 12.83 -14.05 5.91
CA GLY A 219 14.26 -13.76 6.15
C GLY A 219 14.68 -12.37 5.71
N PHE A 220 13.73 -11.44 5.61
CA PHE A 220 14.04 -10.02 5.57
C PHE A 220 14.47 -9.52 6.95
N ARG A 221 14.95 -8.30 7.00
CA ARG A 221 15.26 -7.62 8.24
C ARG A 221 14.02 -7.55 9.13
N LYS A 222 14.25 -7.76 10.42
CA LYS A 222 13.26 -7.60 11.47
C LYS A 222 13.77 -6.66 12.53
N VAL A 223 12.85 -6.07 13.27
CA VAL A 223 13.14 -5.21 14.41
C VAL A 223 13.67 -6.05 15.57
N ASP A 224 14.69 -5.55 16.27
CA ASP A 224 15.19 -6.14 17.52
C ASP A 224 14.57 -5.41 18.71
N PHE A 225 13.60 -6.06 19.37
CA PHE A 225 12.93 -5.51 20.55
C PHE A 225 13.76 -5.59 21.83
N ASN A 226 14.81 -6.41 21.84
CA ASN A 226 15.63 -6.65 23.02
C ASN A 226 16.90 -5.79 23.04
N ASN A 227 17.37 -5.35 21.87
CA ASN A 227 18.59 -4.55 21.74
C ASN A 227 18.40 -3.41 20.73
N GLN A 228 18.28 -2.18 21.26
CA GLN A 228 18.11 -0.98 20.45
C GLN A 228 19.26 -0.74 19.46
N ASP A 229 20.50 -1.10 19.81
CA ASP A 229 21.71 -0.81 19.02
C ASP A 229 21.81 -1.70 17.77
N LYS A 230 20.95 -2.74 17.67
CA LYS A 230 20.82 -3.59 16.48
C LYS A 230 19.78 -3.09 15.48
N ASN A 231 19.02 -2.06 15.83
CA ASN A 231 18.06 -1.44 14.92
C ASN A 231 18.74 -0.36 14.08
N ALA A 232 18.29 -0.21 12.82
CA ALA A 232 18.80 0.81 11.92
C ALA A 232 18.55 2.23 12.43
N LEU A 233 17.48 2.42 13.21
CA LEU A 233 17.00 3.71 13.69
C LEU A 233 17.47 3.96 15.12
N SER A 234 18.14 5.08 15.34
CA SER A 234 18.40 5.63 16.68
C SER A 234 18.06 7.13 16.74
N LEU A 235 17.79 7.61 17.95
CA LEU A 235 17.36 8.98 18.20
C LEU A 235 18.29 9.66 19.21
N THR A 236 18.55 10.95 19.03
CA THR A 236 19.46 11.69 19.92
C THR A 236 18.98 13.12 20.12
N LEU A 237 19.27 13.67 21.30
CA LEU A 237 19.13 15.09 21.59
C LEU A 237 20.52 15.70 21.83
N LEU A 238 20.94 16.64 20.99
CA LEU A 238 22.26 17.25 21.16
C LEU A 238 22.32 18.16 22.38
N GLN A 239 23.50 18.26 22.98
CA GLN A 239 23.77 19.15 24.12
C GLN A 239 23.39 20.61 23.81
N LYS A 240 23.69 21.12 22.60
CA LYS A 240 23.34 22.49 22.21
C LYS A 240 21.82 22.72 22.22
N ASP A 241 21.05 21.73 21.78
CA ASP A 241 19.60 21.82 21.72
C ASP A 241 19.00 21.75 23.12
N LEU A 242 19.54 20.88 23.99
CA LEU A 242 19.21 20.92 25.41
C LEU A 242 19.52 22.28 26.03
N LYS A 243 20.70 22.86 25.75
CA LYS A 243 21.12 24.18 26.24
C LYS A 243 20.14 25.29 25.84
N GLU A 244 19.55 25.21 24.66
CA GLU A 244 18.49 26.13 24.24
C GLU A 244 17.17 25.87 24.98
N LEU A 245 16.78 24.61 25.16
CA LEU A 245 15.53 24.22 25.82
C LEU A 245 15.51 24.64 27.29
N ILE A 246 16.62 24.53 28.02
CA ILE A 246 16.71 24.90 29.44
C ILE A 246 16.69 26.42 29.67
N LYS A 247 16.99 27.23 28.66
CA LYS A 247 17.02 28.71 28.76
C LYS A 247 15.63 29.34 28.67
N LYS A 248 14.60 28.56 28.31
CA LYS A 248 13.22 29.02 28.11
C LYS A 248 12.18 27.98 28.55
N GLY A 249 10.91 28.36 28.51
CA GLY A 249 9.79 27.44 28.69
C GLY A 249 9.77 26.71 30.04
N ILE A 250 9.25 25.47 30.00
CA ILE A 250 8.96 24.64 31.18
C ILE A 250 10.25 24.21 31.89
N LEU A 251 11.29 23.84 31.14
CA LEU A 251 12.55 23.39 31.74
C LEU A 251 13.20 24.50 32.55
N LYS A 252 13.21 25.76 32.05
CA LYS A 252 13.72 26.90 32.82
C LYS A 252 13.01 27.06 34.16
N LYS A 253 11.67 26.99 34.16
CA LYS A 253 10.87 27.12 35.39
C LYS A 253 11.22 26.02 36.39
N LYS A 254 11.23 24.76 35.96
CA LYS A 254 11.56 23.60 36.81
C LYS A 254 12.99 23.66 37.34
N ILE A 255 13.95 24.10 36.53
CA ILE A 255 15.35 24.30 36.96
C ILE A 255 15.43 25.38 38.04
N ASN A 256 14.76 26.51 37.86
CA ASN A 256 14.76 27.59 38.86
C ASN A 256 14.09 27.14 40.17
N GLU A 257 13.00 26.39 40.11
CA GLU A 257 12.36 25.79 41.29
C GLU A 257 13.28 24.82 42.03
N LEU A 258 14.00 23.97 41.28
CA LEU A 258 15.00 23.06 41.83
C LEU A 258 16.15 23.79 42.53
N LYS A 259 16.67 24.85 41.90
CA LYS A 259 17.71 25.72 42.50
C LYS A 259 17.25 26.33 43.82
N LEU A 260 16.03 26.86 43.87
CA LEU A 260 15.47 27.50 45.07
C LEU A 260 15.26 26.52 46.23
N LYS A 261 14.90 25.28 45.95
CA LYS A 261 14.64 24.26 46.98
C LYS A 261 15.92 23.62 47.55
N ASN A 262 17.10 23.94 47.01
CA ASN A 262 18.39 23.31 47.33
C ASN A 262 18.32 21.76 47.26
N GLU A 263 17.45 21.24 46.39
CA GLU A 263 17.20 19.80 46.23
C GLU A 263 18.25 19.22 45.28
N ASN A 264 19.46 19.02 45.79
CA ASN A 264 20.50 18.30 45.07
C ASN A 264 20.00 16.88 44.70
N MET A 265 20.21 16.48 43.45
CA MET A 265 19.98 15.10 42.96
C MET A 265 18.52 14.61 42.93
N LYS A 266 17.50 15.47 42.78
CA LYS A 266 16.13 14.99 42.53
C LYS A 266 15.80 14.81 41.05
N LYS A 267 15.40 13.58 40.72
CA LYS A 267 14.77 13.20 39.45
C LYS A 267 13.33 13.72 39.47
N ILE A 268 13.03 14.76 38.69
CA ILE A 268 11.67 15.29 38.56
C ILE A 268 11.04 14.74 37.29
N SER A 269 9.89 14.07 37.44
CA SER A 269 9.02 13.78 36.30
C SER A 269 8.43 15.09 35.78
N THR A 270 8.49 15.29 34.46
CA THR A 270 7.85 16.43 33.82
C THR A 270 6.49 16.11 33.22
N GLU A 271 5.84 15.03 33.67
CA GLU A 271 4.51 14.61 33.21
C GLU A 271 3.38 15.33 33.97
N ASP A 272 3.19 16.61 33.65
CA ASP A 272 2.04 17.44 34.06
C ASP A 272 1.26 17.92 32.82
N LYS A 273 0.21 18.74 32.99
CA LYS A 273 -0.53 19.32 31.84
C LYS A 273 0.38 20.15 30.91
N GLU A 274 1.50 20.66 31.40
CA GLU A 274 2.48 21.40 30.61
C GLU A 274 3.38 20.47 29.76
N SER A 275 3.42 19.17 30.07
CA SER A 275 4.22 18.15 29.35
C SER A 275 4.00 18.12 27.84
N SER A 276 2.80 18.46 27.35
CA SER A 276 2.51 18.49 25.90
C SER A 276 3.36 19.52 25.15
N PHE A 277 3.64 20.68 25.76
CA PHE A 277 4.52 21.69 25.17
C PHE A 277 5.98 21.23 25.19
N LEU A 278 6.43 20.65 26.31
CA LEU A 278 7.78 20.11 26.40
C LEU A 278 8.01 18.97 25.40
N LYS A 279 7.05 18.05 25.26
CA LYS A 279 7.10 16.97 24.25
C LYS A 279 7.20 17.54 22.84
N ASN A 280 6.44 18.59 22.54
CA ASN A 280 6.51 19.25 21.24
C ASN A 280 7.89 19.91 20.99
N ASP A 281 8.44 20.60 21.98
CA ASP A 281 9.76 21.24 21.87
C ASP A 281 10.89 20.19 21.74
N LEU A 282 10.80 19.08 22.49
CA LEU A 282 11.72 17.95 22.36
C LEU A 282 11.60 17.30 20.99
N PHE A 283 10.39 16.97 20.54
CA PHE A 283 10.13 16.32 19.26
C PHE A 283 10.75 17.09 18.08
N LYS A 284 10.68 18.43 18.12
CA LYS A 284 11.28 19.31 17.11
C LYS A 284 12.81 19.29 17.08
N LYS A 285 13.44 18.91 18.19
CA LYS A 285 14.90 18.97 18.40
C LYS A 285 15.57 17.59 18.36
N ILE A 286 14.79 16.51 18.33
CA ILE A 286 15.32 15.16 18.17
C ILE A 286 15.93 15.01 16.78
N ILE A 287 17.18 14.54 16.77
CA ILE A 287 17.88 14.10 15.58
C ILE A 287 17.64 12.61 15.39
N VAL A 288 17.47 12.24 14.14
CA VAL A 288 17.33 10.87 13.68
C VAL A 288 18.65 10.44 13.09
N ASN A 289 19.19 9.32 13.56
CA ASN A 289 20.33 8.66 12.94
C ASN A 289 19.85 7.33 12.36
N VAL A 290 20.14 7.12 11.08
CA VAL A 290 19.88 5.85 10.39
C VAL A 290 21.19 5.36 9.79
N ASN A 291 21.85 4.40 10.45
CA ASN A 291 23.18 3.94 10.04
C ASN A 291 23.42 2.47 10.45
N ASP A 292 23.75 1.64 9.46
CA ASP A 292 24.24 0.27 9.56
C ASP A 292 24.78 -0.21 8.20
N ASP A 293 24.94 -1.53 8.03
CA ASP A 293 25.51 -2.14 6.83
C ASP A 293 24.64 -2.04 5.56
N ILE A 294 23.38 -1.59 5.69
CA ILE A 294 22.41 -1.44 4.58
C ILE A 294 21.97 0.01 4.44
N TYR A 295 21.60 0.63 5.57
CA TYR A 295 21.15 2.01 5.64
C TYR A 295 22.32 2.91 6.04
N ASN A 296 22.57 3.98 5.31
CA ASN A 296 23.63 4.93 5.66
C ASN A 296 23.20 6.34 5.31
N SER A 297 22.60 7.02 6.27
CA SER A 297 22.29 8.43 6.07
C SER A 297 23.55 9.28 6.20
N THR A 298 23.98 9.88 5.09
CA THR A 298 25.13 10.81 5.04
C THR A 298 24.80 12.20 5.60
N GLN A 299 23.51 12.47 5.79
CA GLN A 299 22.96 13.74 6.27
C GLN A 299 22.31 13.57 7.65
N THR A 300 22.24 14.68 8.39
CA THR A 300 21.49 14.71 9.65
C THR A 300 19.98 14.69 9.35
N LEU A 301 19.27 13.68 9.85
CA LEU A 301 17.83 13.55 9.69
C LEU A 301 17.08 14.09 10.91
N SER A 302 15.79 14.38 10.75
CA SER A 302 14.93 14.87 11.83
C SER A 302 13.56 14.18 11.86
N LEU A 303 12.82 14.39 12.95
CA LEU A 303 11.39 14.06 13.06
C LEU A 303 10.50 15.27 12.74
N TYR A 304 11.08 16.43 12.42
CA TYR A 304 10.33 17.66 12.25
C TYR A 304 10.23 18.02 10.78
N THR A 305 9.00 17.98 10.26
CA THR A 305 8.71 18.42 8.89
C THR A 305 8.79 19.94 8.82
N ASN A 306 9.97 20.46 8.48
CA ASN A 306 10.16 21.85 8.12
C ASN A 306 9.80 22.04 6.63
N THR A 307 8.96 23.02 6.33
CA THR A 307 8.62 23.39 4.94
C THR A 307 9.75 24.14 4.24
N LYS A 308 10.75 24.63 4.98
CA LYS A 308 11.95 25.27 4.43
C LYS A 308 13.04 24.24 4.13
N MET A 309 13.69 24.39 2.97
CA MET A 309 14.77 23.51 2.47
C MET A 309 16.10 23.64 3.24
N ASP A 310 16.22 24.60 4.15
CA ASP A 310 17.46 24.92 4.88
C ASP A 310 17.66 24.13 6.19
N GLY A 311 16.71 23.25 6.54
CA GLY A 311 16.78 22.42 7.74
C GLY A 311 17.21 20.97 7.48
N ASN A 312 17.33 20.20 8.57
CA ASN A 312 17.53 18.75 8.49
C ASN A 312 16.32 18.08 7.83
N LYS A 313 16.57 17.19 6.86
CA LYS A 313 15.52 16.44 6.15
C LYS A 313 14.73 15.57 7.14
N SER A 314 13.40 15.64 7.10
CA SER A 314 12.54 14.84 8.00
C SER A 314 12.36 13.42 7.46
N ILE A 315 12.38 12.40 8.31
CA ILE A 315 11.99 11.03 7.89
C ILE A 315 10.46 10.86 7.77
N LEU A 316 9.68 11.85 8.21
CA LEU A 316 8.22 11.82 8.15
C LEU A 316 7.72 12.24 6.77
N GLY A 317 8.01 11.42 5.76
CA GLY A 317 7.62 11.65 4.36
C GLY A 317 6.25 11.10 3.97
N MET A 318 5.51 10.50 4.91
CA MET A 318 4.13 10.09 4.69
C MET A 318 3.14 10.95 5.49
N ALA A 319 1.90 11.01 4.99
CA ALA A 319 0.79 11.67 5.68
C ALA A 319 0.62 11.17 7.12
N ASN A 320 0.02 12.00 7.98
CA ASN A 320 -0.28 11.67 9.38
C ASN A 320 0.96 11.37 10.26
N ASN A 321 2.10 12.03 10.01
CA ASN A 321 3.36 11.84 10.75
C ASN A 321 3.90 10.40 10.66
N MET A 322 3.67 9.74 9.53
CA MET A 322 4.21 8.42 9.27
C MET A 322 5.55 8.53 8.54
N SER A 323 6.39 7.54 8.76
CA SER A 323 7.62 7.31 8.00
C SER A 323 7.52 6.01 7.24
N ILE A 324 8.17 5.92 6.08
CA ILE A 324 8.50 4.66 5.38
C ILE A 324 9.99 4.28 5.54
N TYR A 325 10.80 5.17 6.13
CA TYR A 325 12.26 5.04 6.15
C TYR A 325 12.81 5.11 7.59
N PRO A 326 13.52 4.06 8.07
CA PRO A 326 13.90 2.84 7.35
C PRO A 326 12.78 1.79 7.23
N PHE A 327 11.70 1.94 7.99
CA PHE A 327 10.50 1.09 7.98
C PHE A 327 9.24 1.91 8.25
N HIS A 328 8.06 1.29 8.09
CA HIS A 328 6.78 1.94 8.24
C HIS A 328 6.41 2.09 9.71
N THR A 329 6.26 3.33 10.18
CA THR A 329 5.92 3.62 11.58
C THR A 329 5.24 4.97 11.74
N LEU A 330 4.46 5.13 12.81
CA LEU A 330 3.89 6.40 13.26
C LEU A 330 4.75 7.01 14.35
N LEU A 331 5.25 8.23 14.13
CA LEU A 331 6.11 8.93 15.08
C LEU A 331 5.51 10.30 15.41
N THR A 332 5.11 10.51 16.66
CA THR A 332 4.54 11.79 17.10
C THR A 332 5.18 12.24 18.40
N LYS A 333 4.89 13.48 18.83
CA LYS A 333 5.28 13.95 20.16
C LYS A 333 4.74 13.05 21.29
N ASP A 334 3.66 12.32 21.05
CA ASP A 334 3.05 11.43 22.05
C ASP A 334 3.83 10.12 22.22
N SER A 335 4.74 9.80 21.31
CA SER A 335 5.75 8.74 21.44
C SER A 335 6.75 9.03 22.58
N ILE A 336 6.90 10.29 23.00
CA ILE A 336 7.78 10.66 24.11
C ILE A 336 7.09 10.33 25.45
N LYS A 337 7.72 9.48 26.25
CA LYS A 337 7.26 9.03 27.57
C LYS A 337 8.35 9.23 28.63
N ASN A 338 7.97 9.19 29.90
CA ASN A 338 8.89 9.06 31.03
C ASN A 338 9.99 10.13 31.03
N ILE A 339 9.62 11.40 30.87
CA ILE A 339 10.58 12.50 30.81
C ILE A 339 11.06 12.84 32.22
N PHE A 340 12.38 12.78 32.41
CA PHE A 340 13.04 13.05 33.68
C PHE A 340 14.11 14.11 33.52
N LEU A 341 14.02 15.15 34.35
CA LEU A 341 15.06 16.15 34.52
C LEU A 341 15.82 15.89 35.82
N THR A 342 17.14 15.91 35.77
CA THR A 342 18.05 15.82 36.92
C THR A 342 18.97 17.02 36.93
N LEU A 343 19.15 17.63 38.10
CA LEU A 343 20.09 18.72 38.33
C LEU A 343 21.15 18.27 39.34
N THR A 344 22.42 18.40 38.97
CA THR A 344 23.56 18.05 39.82
C THR A 344 24.43 19.29 40.03
N ASN A 345 24.93 19.49 41.25
CA ASN A 345 25.87 20.55 41.56
C ASN A 345 27.30 20.05 41.34
N GLU A 346 28.09 20.72 40.51
CA GLU A 346 29.50 20.45 40.26
C GLU A 346 30.30 21.71 40.58
N GLU A 347 31.05 21.70 41.70
CA GLU A 347 31.86 22.80 42.25
C GLU A 347 31.27 24.21 42.09
N ASP A 348 31.43 24.84 40.91
CA ASP A 348 31.00 26.21 40.60
C ASP A 348 29.83 26.31 39.59
N SER A 349 29.24 25.19 39.16
CA SER A 349 28.18 25.15 38.15
C SER A 349 27.13 24.07 38.38
N PHE A 350 25.96 24.26 37.78
CA PHE A 350 24.93 23.23 37.79
C PHE A 350 24.91 22.48 36.46
N LYS A 351 24.89 21.15 36.52
CA LYS A 351 24.73 20.27 35.36
C LYS A 351 23.28 19.78 35.28
N ALA A 352 22.61 20.10 34.17
CA ALA A 352 21.26 19.62 33.88
C ALA A 352 21.33 18.42 32.93
N LYS A 353 20.67 17.33 33.29
CA LYS A 353 20.53 16.12 32.47
C LYS A 353 19.05 15.84 32.24
N ILE A 354 18.66 15.62 30.98
CA ILE A 354 17.32 15.13 30.63
C ILE A 354 17.43 13.71 30.09
N ASN A 355 16.51 12.83 30.50
CA ASN A 355 16.34 11.51 29.90
C ASN A 355 14.86 11.27 29.64
N PHE A 356 14.54 10.60 28.55
CA PHE A 356 13.18 10.19 28.22
C PHE A 356 13.18 8.98 27.31
N ASP A 357 12.03 8.30 27.27
CA ASP A 357 11.80 7.17 26.39
C ASP A 357 11.07 7.65 25.14
N PHE A 358 11.41 7.08 23.99
CA PHE A 358 10.69 7.27 22.75
C PHE A 358 10.15 5.93 22.27
N GLU A 359 8.83 5.77 22.32
CA GLU A 359 8.12 4.59 21.86
C GLU A 359 7.91 4.64 20.34
N VAL A 360 8.47 3.67 19.62
CA VAL A 360 8.27 3.51 18.18
C VAL A 360 7.41 2.27 17.94
N PRO A 361 6.16 2.41 17.47
CA PRO A 361 5.31 1.28 17.14
C PRO A 361 5.82 0.56 15.90
N ILE A 362 5.82 -0.77 15.94
CA ILE A 362 6.19 -1.63 14.82
C ILE A 362 4.95 -2.31 14.29
N PHE A 363 4.75 -2.21 12.99
CA PHE A 363 3.52 -2.66 12.35
C PHE A 363 3.71 -3.97 11.58
N SER A 364 2.60 -4.70 11.49
CA SER A 364 2.39 -5.74 10.50
C SER A 364 1.07 -5.46 9.78
N SER A 365 0.97 -5.88 8.53
CA SER A 365 -0.25 -5.73 7.74
C SER A 365 -0.85 -7.08 7.39
N THR A 366 -2.10 -7.07 6.94
CA THR A 366 -2.65 -8.16 6.12
C THR A 366 -2.48 -7.79 4.64
N PHE A 367 -2.95 -8.64 3.72
CA PHE A 367 -2.95 -8.30 2.31
C PHE A 367 -3.88 -7.10 2.04
N SER A 368 -3.30 -5.98 1.62
CA SER A 368 -4.05 -4.80 1.20
C SER A 368 -3.28 -3.97 0.16
N ASP A 369 -3.91 -2.91 -0.32
CA ASP A 369 -3.27 -1.88 -1.14
C ASP A 369 -2.50 -0.84 -0.30
N LEU A 370 -2.43 -0.98 1.02
CA LEU A 370 -1.76 -0.06 1.94
C LEU A 370 -2.22 1.42 1.89
N THR A 371 -3.36 1.73 1.24
CA THR A 371 -3.91 3.09 1.18
C THR A 371 -4.72 3.47 2.42
N SER A 372 -5.29 2.47 3.10
CA SER A 372 -5.93 2.64 4.40
C SER A 372 -4.96 2.22 5.50
N HIS A 373 -4.72 3.10 6.47
CA HIS A 373 -3.78 2.90 7.56
C HIS A 373 -4.26 1.91 8.63
N ALA A 374 -4.98 0.86 8.24
CA ALA A 374 -5.40 -0.20 9.14
C ALA A 374 -4.17 -1.04 9.53
N VAL A 375 -3.50 -0.62 10.60
CA VAL A 375 -2.41 -1.37 11.24
C VAL A 375 -3.00 -2.46 12.15
N SER A 376 -2.32 -3.60 12.24
CA SER A 376 -2.72 -4.72 13.11
C SER A 376 -2.84 -4.28 14.57
N ALA A 377 -3.86 -4.78 15.28
CA ALA A 377 -4.19 -4.39 16.67
C ALA A 377 -3.11 -4.73 17.73
N ASP A 378 -2.17 -5.63 17.42
CA ASP A 378 -1.06 -5.99 18.31
C ASP A 378 0.16 -5.09 18.06
N GLU A 379 0.09 -3.85 18.56
CA GLU A 379 1.22 -2.91 18.47
C GLU A 379 2.38 -3.34 19.39
N GLN A 380 3.38 -4.01 18.83
CA GLN A 380 4.68 -4.13 19.49
C GLN A 380 5.43 -2.80 19.35
N LYS A 381 6.19 -2.42 20.38
CA LYS A 381 6.92 -1.15 20.40
C LYS A 381 8.37 -1.39 20.76
N ILE A 382 9.28 -0.71 20.06
CA ILE A 382 10.64 -0.53 20.57
C ILE A 382 10.71 0.73 21.42
N ILE A 383 11.52 0.68 22.47
CA ILE A 383 11.76 1.79 23.37
C ILE A 383 13.19 2.30 23.11
N LEU A 384 13.29 3.49 22.53
CA LEU A 384 14.57 4.16 22.31
C LEU A 384 14.84 5.12 23.48
N LYS A 385 15.92 4.88 24.22
CA LYS A 385 16.28 5.71 25.37
C LYS A 385 17.11 6.90 24.91
N ILE A 386 16.64 8.11 25.20
CA ILE A 386 17.30 9.35 24.81
C ILE A 386 17.77 10.07 26.06
N GLY A 387 19.06 10.45 26.08
CA GLY A 387 19.67 11.21 27.16
C GLY A 387 20.52 12.35 26.61
N SER A 388 20.51 13.49 27.30
CA SER A 388 21.37 14.63 26.98
C SER A 388 21.70 15.40 28.25
N GLU A 389 22.87 16.04 28.29
CA GLU A 389 23.32 16.83 29.43
C GLU A 389 24.02 18.11 29.00
N THR A 390 23.90 19.16 29.82
CA THR A 390 24.54 20.46 29.60
C THR A 390 24.79 21.16 30.93
N PHE A 391 25.80 22.03 30.95
CA PHE A 391 26.01 22.97 32.05
C PHE A 391 25.05 24.16 31.93
N LEU A 392 24.62 24.65 33.10
CA LEU A 392 23.89 25.90 33.25
C LEU A 392 24.93 27.03 33.41
N ASP A 393 25.08 27.85 32.37
CA ASP A 393 25.82 29.13 32.48
C ASP A 393 25.05 30.13 33.34
#